data_AF-A0A9P0IDC3-F1
#
_entry.id   AF-A0A9P0IDC3-F1
#
_cell.length_a   1.000
_cell.length_b   1.000
_cell.length_c   1.000
_cell.angle_alpha   90.00
_cell.angle_beta   90.00
_cell.angle_gamma   90.00
#
_symmetry.space_group_name_H-M   'P 1'
#
loop_
_entity.id
_entity.type
_entity.pdbx_description
1 polymer ?
#
loop_
_entity_poly.entity_id
_entity_poly.type
_entity_poly.pdbx_seq_one_letter_code
_entity_poly.pdbx_strand_id
1 'polypeptide(L)'
;MCTSKFVFILSIVCVLAKPEFKILDSIDQEGPCISQGGMCTIAGDCPAGHLVEERGLCPKQQKRGVECCYGLSVKETRCKKRGGECFPGKDPCNEIVRYRDATDCPKDTTCCILVRRK
;
A
#
# COMPACT_ATOMS: atom_id res chain seq x y z
N MET A 1 -24.72 1.62 10.36
CA MET A 1 -25.54 2.59 11.12
C MET A 1 -25.06 2.59 12.56
N CYS A 2 -24.39 3.65 13.02
CA CYS A 2 -24.16 3.85 14.45
C CYS A 2 -25.29 4.74 14.96
N THR A 3 -26.21 4.14 15.71
CA THR A 3 -27.32 4.85 16.33
C THR A 3 -26.85 5.69 17.50
N SER A 4 -27.43 6.88 17.54
CA SER A 4 -27.21 7.97 18.48
C SER A 4 -27.44 7.56 19.94
N LYS A 5 -26.47 7.88 20.81
CA LYS A 5 -26.60 8.35 22.21
C LYS A 5 -25.34 8.09 23.06
N PHE A 6 -24.14 8.40 22.56
CA PHE A 6 -22.91 8.58 23.37
C PHE A 6 -21.96 9.52 22.60
N VAL A 7 -22.36 10.79 22.49
CA VAL A 7 -21.93 11.70 21.40
C VAL A 7 -20.61 12.46 21.66
N PHE A 8 -19.97 12.40 22.83
CA PHE A 8 -18.83 13.31 23.08
C PHE A 8 -17.48 12.70 23.48
N ILE A 9 -17.38 11.44 23.91
CA ILE A 9 -16.09 10.87 24.41
C ILE A 9 -15.46 9.88 23.42
N LEU A 10 -16.22 9.34 22.47
CA LEU A 10 -15.75 8.33 21.50
C LEU A 10 -15.27 8.89 20.16
N SER A 11 -15.26 10.21 19.99
CA SER A 11 -14.86 10.86 18.73
C SER A 11 -13.34 10.81 18.46
N ILE A 12 -12.53 10.52 19.48
CA ILE A 12 -11.06 10.52 19.37
C ILE A 12 -10.52 9.17 18.86
N VAL A 13 -11.24 8.06 19.08
CA VAL A 13 -10.68 6.72 18.85
C VAL A 13 -10.69 6.32 17.36
N CYS A 14 -11.60 6.85 16.54
CA CYS A 14 -11.70 6.46 15.13
C CYS A 14 -10.69 7.15 14.17
N VAL A 15 -9.89 8.11 14.64
CA VAL A 15 -9.00 8.90 13.76
C VAL A 15 -7.59 8.28 13.63
N LEU A 16 -7.25 7.27 14.44
CA LEU A 16 -5.88 6.77 14.61
C LEU A 16 -5.38 5.76 13.57
N ALA A 17 -6.20 5.31 12.61
CA ALA A 17 -5.79 4.30 11.61
C ALA A 17 -5.07 4.86 10.36
N LYS A 18 -4.71 6.15 10.33
CA LYS A 18 -4.12 6.82 9.15
C LYS A 18 -2.66 7.30 9.22
N PRO A 19 -1.90 7.22 10.32
CA PRO A 19 -0.58 7.84 10.36
C PRO A 19 0.44 7.14 9.45
N GLU A 20 0.33 5.81 9.29
CA GLU A 20 1.37 5.03 8.59
C GLU A 20 1.36 5.22 7.07
N PHE A 21 0.18 5.25 6.44
CA PHE A 21 0.06 5.50 5.00
C PHE A 21 0.51 6.90 4.58
N LYS A 22 0.45 7.89 5.47
CA LYS A 22 0.94 9.25 5.17
C LYS A 22 2.44 9.25 4.91
N ILE A 23 3.19 8.39 5.60
CA ILE A 23 4.64 8.26 5.40
C ILE A 23 4.89 7.66 4.02
N LEU A 24 4.21 6.56 3.68
CA LEU A 24 4.37 5.88 2.40
C LEU A 24 3.97 6.78 1.21
N ASP A 25 2.87 7.53 1.34
CA ASP A 25 2.41 8.50 0.34
C ASP A 25 3.33 9.73 0.22
N SER A 26 4.23 9.98 1.19
CA SER A 26 5.20 11.09 1.17
C SER A 26 6.55 10.73 0.54
N ILE A 27 6.71 9.50 0.04
CA ILE A 27 7.93 9.04 -0.60
C ILE A 27 7.87 9.39 -2.09
N ASP A 28 8.75 10.28 -2.53
CA ASP A 28 8.88 10.61 -3.94
C ASP A 28 9.50 9.43 -4.68
N GLN A 29 8.91 9.06 -5.83
CA GLN A 29 9.47 8.05 -6.70
C GLN A 29 10.54 8.70 -7.60
N GLU A 30 11.78 8.22 -7.50
CA GLU A 30 12.93 8.86 -8.15
C GLU A 30 13.33 8.12 -9.43
N GLY A 31 13.72 8.90 -10.45
CA GLY A 31 14.05 8.40 -11.79
C GLY A 31 15.04 7.22 -11.82
N PRO A 32 16.18 7.27 -11.11
CA PRO A 32 17.15 6.17 -11.13
C PRO A 32 16.56 4.83 -10.70
N CYS A 33 15.72 4.80 -9.66
CA CYS A 33 15.04 3.59 -9.20
C CYS A 33 13.93 3.14 -10.19
N ILE A 34 13.10 4.08 -10.66
CA ILE A 34 12.02 3.79 -11.61
C ILE A 34 12.57 3.22 -12.92
N SER A 35 13.68 3.74 -13.41
CA SER A 35 14.33 3.27 -14.65
C SER A 35 14.83 1.83 -14.56
N GLN A 36 15.08 1.32 -13.35
CA GLN A 36 15.41 -0.09 -13.12
C GLN A 36 14.16 -0.96 -12.85
N GLY A 37 12.95 -0.39 -12.93
CA GLY A 37 11.70 -1.08 -12.62
C GLY A 37 11.42 -1.23 -11.13
N GLY A 38 12.13 -0.50 -10.26
CA GLY A 38 11.90 -0.46 -8.83
C GLY A 38 11.01 0.70 -8.39
N MET A 39 10.75 0.74 -7.09
CA MET A 39 10.09 1.86 -6.41
C MET A 39 10.88 2.28 -5.16
N CYS A 40 10.85 3.57 -4.86
CA CYS A 40 11.39 4.10 -3.62
C CYS A 40 10.43 3.78 -2.46
N THR A 41 10.94 3.11 -1.43
CA THR A 41 10.19 2.81 -0.20
C THR A 41 11.13 2.77 1.00
N ILE A 42 10.59 2.68 2.22
CA ILE A 42 11.42 2.51 3.42
C ILE A 42 12.10 1.14 3.34
N ALA A 43 13.42 1.10 3.53
CA ALA A 43 14.21 -0.13 3.36
C ALA A 43 13.69 -1.30 4.21
N GLY A 44 13.25 -1.02 5.44
CA GLY A 44 12.67 -2.03 6.35
C GLY A 44 11.28 -2.52 5.96
N ASP A 45 10.58 -1.80 5.08
CA ASP A 45 9.26 -2.19 4.58
C ASP A 45 9.36 -2.90 3.20
N CYS A 46 10.56 -3.02 2.63
CA CYS A 46 10.78 -3.76 1.41
C CYS A 46 10.71 -5.28 1.70
N PRO A 47 10.01 -6.08 0.88
CA PRO A 47 9.98 -7.53 1.04
C PRO A 47 11.38 -8.14 1.06
N ALA A 48 11.57 -9.20 1.85
CA ALA A 48 12.85 -9.89 1.94
C ALA A 48 13.36 -10.30 0.54
N GLY A 49 14.63 -10.02 0.25
CA GLY A 49 15.26 -10.32 -1.04
C GLY A 49 14.86 -9.40 -2.21
N HIS A 50 14.06 -8.36 -1.98
CA HIS A 50 13.64 -7.42 -3.04
C HIS A 50 14.33 -6.05 -2.94
N LEU A 51 15.14 -5.83 -1.90
CA LEU A 51 15.93 -4.62 -1.76
C LEU A 51 17.04 -4.64 -2.80
N VAL A 52 17.21 -3.54 -3.54
CA VAL A 52 18.26 -3.43 -4.56
C VAL A 52 19.63 -3.37 -3.89
N GLU A 53 20.59 -4.15 -4.38
CA GLU A 53 21.97 -4.17 -3.85
C GLU A 53 22.69 -2.83 -4.12
N GLU A 54 22.46 -2.26 -5.30
CA GLU A 54 22.93 -0.93 -5.67
C GLU A 54 22.22 0.14 -4.84
N ARG A 55 22.98 0.82 -3.99
CA ARG A 55 22.49 1.92 -3.15
C ARG A 55 22.51 3.25 -3.90
N GLY A 56 21.71 4.19 -3.42
CA GLY A 56 21.71 5.57 -3.94
C GLY A 56 20.80 5.79 -5.14
N LEU A 57 19.89 4.86 -5.42
CA LEU A 57 18.87 4.98 -6.47
C LEU A 57 17.69 5.88 -6.06
N CYS A 58 17.53 6.17 -4.76
CA CYS A 58 16.60 7.17 -4.20
C CYS A 58 17.38 8.27 -3.42
N PRO A 59 18.29 9.01 -4.10
CA PRO A 59 19.31 9.83 -3.44
C PRO A 59 18.74 10.99 -2.62
N LYS A 60 17.60 11.58 -3.02
CA LYS A 60 17.03 12.74 -2.30
C LYS A 60 16.52 12.36 -0.91
N GLN A 61 16.12 11.11 -0.73
CA GLN A 61 15.41 10.64 0.46
C GLN A 61 16.17 9.56 1.23
N GLN A 62 17.39 9.22 0.82
CA GLN A 62 18.20 8.19 1.45
C GLN A 62 18.48 8.47 2.93
N LYS A 63 18.64 9.74 3.32
CA LYS A 63 18.78 10.17 4.73
C LYS A 63 17.56 9.84 5.61
N ARG A 64 16.40 9.59 5.00
CA ARG A 64 15.15 9.18 5.67
C ARG A 64 15.00 7.65 5.73
N GLY A 65 16.01 6.89 5.30
CA GLY A 65 15.96 5.42 5.24
C GLY A 65 15.17 4.88 4.04
N VAL A 66 14.96 5.71 3.01
CA VAL A 66 14.32 5.30 1.76
C VAL A 66 15.36 4.71 0.82
N GLU A 67 15.07 3.54 0.26
CA GLU A 67 15.91 2.84 -0.70
C GLU A 67 15.06 2.31 -1.86
N CYS A 68 15.73 1.84 -2.92
CA CYS A 68 15.05 1.25 -4.07
C CYS A 68 14.70 -0.22 -3.78
N CYS A 69 13.47 -0.61 -4.15
CA CYS A 69 12.91 -1.94 -3.93
C CYS A 69 12.20 -2.43 -5.19
N TYR A 70 12.40 -3.67 -5.60
CA TYR A 70 11.69 -4.28 -6.73
C TYR A 70 10.27 -4.77 -6.39
N GLY A 71 9.88 -4.67 -5.12
CA GLY A 71 8.57 -5.06 -4.62
C GLY A 71 7.79 -3.88 -4.06
N LEU A 72 6.47 -4.06 -3.98
CA LEU A 72 5.63 -3.19 -3.17
C LEU A 72 5.99 -3.33 -1.69
N SER A 73 5.97 -2.21 -0.96
CA SER A 73 6.09 -2.21 0.50
C SER A 73 5.13 -3.21 1.14
N VAL A 74 5.61 -4.00 2.11
CA VAL A 74 4.78 -4.94 2.87
C VAL A 74 3.68 -4.25 3.67
N LYS A 75 3.84 -2.95 3.93
CA LYS A 75 2.86 -2.12 4.64
C LYS A 75 1.78 -1.53 3.72
N GLU A 76 1.92 -1.63 2.40
CA GLU A 76 0.88 -1.16 1.48
C GLU A 76 -0.23 -2.20 1.36
N THR A 77 -1.27 -2.02 2.18
CA THR A 77 -2.47 -2.87 2.21
C THR A 77 -3.66 -2.25 1.48
N ARG A 78 -3.53 -1.09 0.84
CA ARG A 78 -4.65 -0.45 0.12
C ARG A 78 -4.75 -1.02 -1.29
N CYS A 79 -5.88 -1.64 -1.60
CA CYS A 79 -6.23 -2.23 -2.88
C CYS A 79 -5.92 -1.30 -4.06
N LYS A 80 -6.36 -0.05 -3.97
CA LYS A 80 -6.16 0.93 -5.05
C LYS A 80 -4.68 1.22 -5.33
N LYS A 81 -3.86 1.26 -4.29
CA LYS A 81 -2.41 1.53 -4.40
C LYS A 81 -1.63 0.32 -4.92
N ARG A 82 -2.19 -0.87 -4.79
CA ARG A 82 -1.68 -2.10 -5.42
C ARG A 82 -2.18 -2.28 -6.86
N GLY A 83 -2.89 -1.30 -7.44
CA GLY A 83 -3.44 -1.38 -8.79
C GLY A 83 -4.70 -2.25 -8.90
N GLY A 84 -5.40 -2.47 -7.80
CA GLY A 84 -6.64 -3.23 -7.75
C GLY A 84 -7.90 -2.38 -7.62
N GLU A 85 -9.04 -3.06 -7.68
CA GLU A 85 -10.37 -2.50 -7.44
C GLU A 85 -11.21 -3.42 -6.55
N CYS A 86 -12.09 -2.84 -5.73
CA CYS A 86 -12.95 -3.58 -4.82
C CYS A 86 -14.26 -3.95 -5.52
N PHE A 87 -14.50 -5.24 -5.72
CA PHE A 87 -15.72 -5.76 -6.35
C PHE A 87 -16.65 -6.40 -5.31
N PRO A 88 -17.98 -6.31 -5.47
CA PRO A 88 -18.93 -6.91 -4.54
C PRO A 88 -18.88 -8.44 -4.58
N GLY A 89 -19.10 -9.07 -3.42
CA GLY A 89 -19.12 -10.52 -3.28
C GLY A 89 -17.78 -11.12 -2.89
N LYS A 90 -17.79 -12.44 -2.61
CA LYS A 90 -16.62 -13.18 -2.10
C LYS A 90 -15.69 -13.71 -3.18
N ASP A 91 -16.24 -13.99 -4.37
CA ASP A 91 -15.51 -14.58 -5.50
C ASP A 91 -15.63 -13.77 -6.81
N PRO A 92 -15.48 -12.44 -6.80
CA PRO A 92 -15.65 -11.64 -8.02
C PRO A 92 -14.53 -11.83 -9.05
N CYS A 93 -13.39 -12.42 -8.65
CA CYS A 93 -12.25 -12.68 -9.52
C CYS A 93 -11.57 -14.02 -9.19
N ASN A 94 -10.66 -14.47 -10.06
CA ASN A 94 -9.86 -15.68 -9.82
C ASN A 94 -9.00 -15.54 -8.56
N GLU A 95 -8.81 -16.62 -7.79
CA GLU A 95 -8.03 -16.60 -6.54
C GLU A 95 -6.62 -16.01 -6.70
N ILE A 96 -5.96 -16.23 -7.83
CA ILE A 96 -4.60 -15.74 -8.12
C ILE A 96 -4.50 -14.21 -8.07
N VAL A 97 -5.58 -13.49 -8.43
CA VAL A 97 -5.60 -12.02 -8.46
C VAL A 97 -6.33 -11.42 -7.27
N ARG A 98 -6.76 -12.23 -6.30
CA ARG A 98 -7.40 -11.73 -5.07
C ARG A 98 -6.34 -11.28 -4.08
N TYR A 99 -6.56 -10.11 -3.49
CA TYR A 99 -5.77 -9.64 -2.35
C TYR A 99 -6.65 -9.57 -1.10
N ARG A 100 -6.32 -10.38 -0.08
CA ARG A 100 -7.18 -10.59 1.10
C ARG A 100 -6.93 -9.57 2.21
N ASP A 101 -5.76 -8.96 2.25
CA ASP A 101 -5.39 -8.03 3.32
C ASP A 101 -5.78 -6.58 3.02
N ALA A 102 -6.71 -6.36 2.09
CA ALA A 102 -7.12 -5.04 1.65
C ALA A 102 -7.82 -4.26 2.78
N THR A 103 -7.26 -3.11 3.16
CA THR A 103 -7.80 -2.27 4.26
C THR A 103 -8.72 -1.14 3.80
N ASP A 104 -8.74 -0.84 2.50
CA ASP A 104 -9.52 0.25 1.90
C ASP A 104 -10.79 -0.24 1.16
N CYS A 105 -11.05 -1.55 1.15
CA CYS A 105 -12.27 -2.10 0.58
C CYS A 105 -13.45 -2.02 1.56
N PRO A 106 -14.65 -1.61 1.10
CA PRO A 106 -15.88 -1.68 1.89
C PRO A 106 -16.19 -3.11 2.35
N LYS A 107 -17.05 -3.23 3.36
CA LYS A 107 -17.58 -4.54 3.79
C LYS A 107 -18.25 -5.28 2.61
N ASP A 108 -18.12 -6.60 2.61
CA ASP A 108 -18.68 -7.51 1.60
C ASP A 108 -18.16 -7.26 0.17
N THR A 109 -17.00 -6.61 0.05
CA THR A 109 -16.27 -6.47 -1.21
C THR A 109 -14.90 -7.15 -1.11
N THR A 110 -14.38 -7.60 -2.24
CA THR A 110 -13.09 -8.27 -2.38
C THR A 110 -12.18 -7.45 -3.28
N CYS A 111 -10.92 -7.24 -2.88
CA CYS A 111 -9.93 -6.59 -3.74
C CYS A 111 -9.45 -7.54 -4.83
N CYS A 112 -9.57 -7.11 -6.08
CA CYS A 112 -9.06 -7.80 -7.26
C CYS A 112 -7.97 -6.95 -7.92
N ILE A 113 -6.77 -7.50 -8.05
CA ILE A 113 -5.66 -6.85 -8.76
C ILE A 113 -5.95 -6.87 -10.26
N LEU A 114 -5.92 -5.70 -10.90
CA LEU A 114 -6.23 -5.56 -12.31
C LEU A 114 -5.00 -5.90 -13.15
N VAL A 115 -5.13 -6.94 -13.97
CA VAL A 115 -4.11 -7.36 -14.93
C VAL A 115 -4.61 -7.14 -16.35
N ARG A 116 -3.78 -6.59 -17.23
CA ARG A 116 -4.13 -6.51 -18.65
C ARG A 116 -3.94 -7.87 -19.30
N ARG A 117 -4.97 -8.36 -20.01
CA ARG A 117 -4.77 -9.46 -20.96
C ARG A 117 -3.98 -8.92 -22.14
N LYS A 118 -2.87 -9.60 -22.45
CA LYS A 118 -2.10 -9.41 -23.69
C LYS A 118 -2.85 -10.04 -24.85
#